data_AF-A0A924YVI4-F1
#
_entry.id   AF-A0A924YVI4-F1
#
_cell.length_a   1.000
_cell.length_b   1.000
_cell.length_c   1.000
_cell.angle_alpha   90.00
_cell.angle_beta   90.00
_cell.angle_gamma   90.00
#
_symmetry.space_group_name_H-M   'P 1'
#
loop_
_entity.id
_entity.type
_entity.pdbx_description
1 polymer ?
#
loop_
_entity_poly.entity_id
_entity_poly.type
_entity_poly.pdbx_seq_one_letter_code
_entity_poly.pdbx_strand_id
1 'polypeptide(L)'
;MSSGAVLLAQSLPTTPNVVVPTVTPDTPQASPTQAPVVIPDTPQVIPTPPSGLIPAPTPEVLPPIPTQPNAPTQNPQVPTARGTVYVNPASGSDRPDAGRVDAPYRTIAFALQQAAAGTIIQLAPGTYSKETGETFPILMKPGVVLRGNESDKGQSVQISGSGPYNSKTFATQNVTILAAQDSEIRGVSVTNSNSRGTGIWVEDTNPTIANSTFTKNVREGVFVTGAANPKILDSIFTQNQANGISVAKTARGEIRGNVFTDTGFGLAIGGTSAPIVDGNQISQNQDGIYINDNARPILRNNSITDNRRDGIVATIGALPDLGTTDNAGNNTIRNNKQFDLNNSTGNNTLVAIGNSIDPKRTSGKVEFVASGNFADTQGHWAQAYIQALAAQKVITGFPDGTFRPNDPVTRAQFAVIVAKAFSPAPKRTGTAFADVAKSFWGFDAIQTASQGGFMAGYPGGTFKPEQKIPRVQALVAIANGLEFGEGNVSILSRYQDATAIPSYASGSIAAATARNVVVNYPTVNTLNPNREATRAEVAAFVYQALV
;
A
#
# COMPACT_ATOMS: atom_id res chain seq x y z
N MET A 1 -17.90 4.15 73.69
CA MET A 1 -17.92 4.82 72.38
C MET A 1 -17.74 3.79 71.28
N SER A 2 -18.81 3.52 70.53
CA SER A 2 -18.84 3.17 69.11
C SER A 2 -20.16 2.45 68.86
N SER A 3 -21.01 3.08 68.04
CA SER A 3 -22.41 2.77 67.81
C SER A 3 -22.60 1.49 66.99
N GLY A 4 -23.39 0.55 67.51
CA GLY A 4 -23.98 -0.55 66.74
C GLY A 4 -25.48 -0.34 66.63
N ALA A 5 -25.96 0.03 65.44
CA ALA A 5 -27.37 0.25 65.16
C ALA A 5 -27.98 -0.98 64.46
N VAL A 6 -29.18 -1.31 64.93
CA VAL A 6 -30.12 -2.35 64.49
C VAL A 6 -30.66 -2.04 63.09
N LEU A 7 -30.85 -3.07 62.25
CA LEU A 7 -31.91 -3.03 61.23
C LEU A 7 -32.48 -4.42 60.91
N LEU A 8 -33.81 -4.43 60.81
CA LEU A 8 -34.73 -5.56 60.69
C LEU A 8 -34.66 -6.31 59.34
N ALA A 9 -35.01 -7.58 59.41
CA ALA A 9 -35.29 -8.44 58.26
C ALA A 9 -36.56 -8.00 57.51
N GLN A 10 -36.42 -7.78 56.20
CA GLN A 10 -37.53 -7.79 55.25
C GLN A 10 -37.11 -8.48 53.93
N SER A 11 -38.09 -9.16 53.37
CA SER A 11 -38.13 -10.06 52.21
C SER A 11 -37.37 -9.62 50.94
N LEU A 12 -36.69 -10.60 50.32
CA LEU A 12 -36.11 -10.54 48.98
C LEU A 12 -37.21 -10.47 47.90
N PRO A 13 -37.16 -9.53 46.95
CA PRO A 13 -37.98 -9.57 45.75
C PRO A 13 -37.36 -10.52 44.70
N THR A 14 -38.22 -11.38 44.16
CA THR A 14 -37.95 -12.26 43.03
C THR A 14 -37.77 -11.45 41.74
N THR A 15 -36.67 -11.68 41.03
CA THR A 15 -36.44 -11.12 39.69
C THR A 15 -37.27 -11.86 38.64
N PRO A 16 -37.92 -11.16 37.69
CA PRO A 16 -38.67 -11.81 36.62
C PRO A 16 -37.74 -12.45 35.58
N ASN A 17 -38.09 -13.68 35.18
CA ASN A 17 -37.50 -14.42 34.07
C ASN A 17 -37.66 -13.65 32.76
N VAL A 18 -36.55 -13.23 32.15
CA VAL A 18 -36.52 -12.84 30.74
C VAL A 18 -36.10 -14.06 29.94
N VAL A 19 -37.04 -14.56 29.14
CA VAL A 19 -36.88 -15.67 28.20
C VAL A 19 -35.93 -15.23 27.09
N VAL A 20 -34.80 -15.92 26.96
CA VAL A 20 -33.91 -15.83 25.78
C VAL A 20 -34.44 -16.83 24.74
N PRO A 21 -34.90 -16.40 23.55
CA PRO A 21 -35.26 -17.36 22.51
C PRO A 21 -33.99 -18.01 21.93
N THR A 22 -33.88 -19.31 22.12
CA THR A 22 -32.96 -20.20 21.41
C THR A 22 -33.36 -20.27 19.93
N VAL A 23 -32.52 -19.76 19.04
CA VAL A 23 -32.64 -20.01 17.59
C VAL A 23 -31.96 -21.34 17.30
N THR A 24 -32.77 -22.35 16.97
CA THR A 24 -32.35 -23.62 16.37
C THR A 24 -31.82 -23.39 14.96
N PRO A 25 -30.79 -24.14 14.51
CA PRO A 25 -30.32 -24.05 13.13
C PRO A 25 -31.33 -24.71 12.19
N ASP A 26 -31.91 -23.93 11.29
CA ASP A 26 -32.77 -24.45 10.23
C ASP A 26 -31.96 -25.22 9.19
N THR A 27 -32.44 -26.44 8.94
CA THR A 27 -32.14 -27.35 7.84
C THR A 27 -32.13 -26.63 6.47
N PRO A 28 -31.19 -26.93 5.56
CA PRO A 28 -31.15 -26.29 4.24
C PRO A 28 -32.37 -26.67 3.40
N GLN A 29 -33.21 -25.68 3.08
CA GLN A 29 -34.25 -25.80 2.06
C GLN A 29 -33.62 -25.91 0.66
N ALA A 30 -34.15 -26.87 -0.11
CA ALA A 30 -33.78 -27.14 -1.49
C ALA A 30 -34.07 -25.92 -2.39
N SER A 31 -33.10 -25.61 -3.26
CA SER A 31 -33.20 -24.61 -4.32
C SER A 31 -34.36 -24.93 -5.28
N PRO A 32 -35.13 -23.94 -5.76
CA PRO A 32 -36.10 -24.16 -6.82
C PRO A 32 -35.38 -24.47 -8.15
N THR A 33 -35.78 -25.56 -8.78
CA THR A 33 -35.39 -26.02 -10.11
C THR A 33 -35.68 -24.93 -11.15
N GLN A 34 -34.65 -24.41 -11.81
CA GLN A 34 -34.82 -23.58 -13.01
C GLN A 34 -35.30 -24.46 -14.18
N ALA A 35 -36.39 -24.04 -14.81
CA ALA A 35 -36.83 -24.58 -16.10
C ALA A 35 -35.81 -24.22 -17.21
N PRO A 36 -35.64 -25.08 -18.23
CA PRO A 36 -34.66 -24.86 -19.29
C PRO A 36 -35.07 -23.68 -20.17
N VAL A 37 -34.18 -22.69 -20.29
CA VAL A 37 -34.29 -21.60 -21.27
C VAL A 37 -33.88 -22.15 -22.63
N VAL A 38 -34.84 -22.21 -23.55
CA VAL A 38 -34.62 -22.50 -24.97
C VAL A 38 -34.01 -21.26 -25.62
N ILE A 39 -32.80 -21.38 -26.15
CA ILE A 39 -32.13 -20.36 -26.96
C ILE A 39 -32.57 -20.58 -28.41
N PRO A 40 -33.16 -19.60 -29.12
CA PRO A 40 -33.35 -19.71 -30.56
C PRO A 40 -32.03 -19.39 -31.28
N ASP A 41 -31.52 -20.35 -32.04
CA ASP A 41 -30.47 -20.15 -33.03
C ASP A 41 -30.95 -19.14 -34.08
N THR A 42 -30.25 -18.01 -34.18
CA THR A 42 -30.32 -17.11 -35.33
C THR A 42 -28.91 -16.98 -35.93
N PRO A 43 -28.73 -17.32 -37.22
CA PRO A 43 -27.40 -17.28 -37.84
C PRO A 43 -26.95 -15.82 -38.03
N GLN A 44 -25.77 -15.51 -37.47
CA GLN A 44 -25.05 -14.26 -37.66
C GLN A 44 -24.56 -14.17 -39.11
N VAL A 45 -25.06 -13.17 -39.86
CA VAL A 45 -24.52 -12.78 -41.17
C VAL A 45 -23.35 -11.82 -40.94
N ILE A 46 -22.16 -12.22 -41.40
CA ILE A 46 -20.94 -11.40 -41.40
C ILE A 46 -21.04 -10.39 -42.56
N PRO A 47 -20.99 -9.06 -42.33
CA PRO A 47 -20.84 -8.12 -43.44
C PRO A 47 -19.37 -8.01 -43.86
N THR A 48 -19.13 -8.18 -45.16
CA THR A 48 -17.86 -7.89 -45.83
C THR A 48 -17.57 -6.38 -45.87
N PRO A 49 -16.29 -5.96 -45.91
CA PRO A 49 -15.93 -4.54 -45.94
C PRO A 49 -16.16 -3.94 -47.34
N PRO A 50 -16.72 -2.72 -47.45
CA PRO A 50 -16.81 -2.05 -48.74
C PRO A 50 -15.44 -1.49 -49.16
N SER A 51 -15.02 -1.87 -50.36
CA SER A 51 -13.96 -1.18 -51.12
C SER A 51 -14.55 0.06 -51.77
N GLY A 52 -14.00 1.24 -51.49
CA GLY A 52 -14.41 2.48 -52.15
C GLY A 52 -13.61 3.69 -51.69
N LEU A 53 -12.81 4.26 -52.60
CA LEU A 53 -12.06 5.50 -52.42
C LEU A 53 -13.05 6.69 -52.31
N ILE A 54 -12.93 7.50 -51.26
CA ILE A 54 -13.71 8.73 -51.07
C ILE A 54 -12.88 9.92 -51.59
N PRO A 55 -13.37 10.75 -52.52
CA PRO A 55 -12.69 11.98 -52.93
C PRO A 55 -12.86 13.10 -51.90
N ALA A 56 -11.84 13.95 -51.77
CA ALA A 56 -11.80 15.07 -50.84
C ALA A 56 -12.87 16.14 -51.14
N PRO A 57 -13.49 16.77 -50.11
CA PRO A 57 -14.48 17.82 -50.32
C PRO A 57 -13.81 19.18 -50.62
N THR A 58 -14.32 19.86 -51.64
CA THR A 58 -14.04 21.25 -52.03
C THR A 58 -14.64 22.22 -50.98
N PRO A 59 -14.05 23.41 -50.73
CA PRO A 59 -14.55 24.32 -49.70
C PRO A 59 -15.77 25.11 -50.20
N GLU A 60 -16.87 25.02 -49.47
CA GLU A 60 -18.10 25.80 -49.71
C GLU A 60 -18.05 27.11 -48.90
N VAL A 61 -18.29 28.24 -49.58
CA VAL A 61 -18.29 29.59 -49.00
C VAL A 61 -19.67 29.88 -48.38
N LEU A 62 -19.73 30.16 -47.07
CA LEU A 62 -20.95 30.58 -46.38
C LEU A 62 -21.30 32.05 -46.67
N PRO A 63 -22.59 32.40 -46.87
CA PRO A 63 -23.02 33.79 -47.03
C PRO A 63 -23.09 34.56 -45.69
N PRO A 64 -23.03 35.90 -45.71
CA PRO A 64 -22.96 36.72 -44.50
C PRO A 64 -24.30 36.81 -43.75
N ILE A 65 -24.22 36.78 -42.42
CA ILE A 65 -25.34 36.92 -41.47
C ILE A 65 -25.75 38.41 -41.38
N PRO A 66 -27.05 38.76 -41.40
CA PRO A 66 -27.52 40.13 -41.25
C PRO A 66 -27.41 40.65 -39.80
N THR A 67 -26.95 41.89 -39.66
CA THR A 67 -26.81 42.64 -38.40
C THR A 67 -28.17 43.11 -37.86
N GLN A 68 -28.47 42.84 -36.59
CA GLN A 68 -29.56 43.50 -35.83
C GLN A 68 -29.03 44.52 -34.80
N PRO A 69 -29.84 45.52 -34.41
CA PRO A 69 -29.39 46.79 -33.86
C PRO A 69 -29.19 46.79 -32.33
N ASN A 70 -28.32 47.69 -31.88
CA ASN A 70 -27.96 47.99 -30.50
C ASN A 70 -29.14 48.12 -29.53
N ALA A 71 -29.07 47.39 -28.42
CA ALA A 71 -29.80 47.67 -27.18
C ALA A 71 -28.83 48.22 -26.11
N PRO A 72 -29.26 49.17 -25.26
CA PRO A 72 -28.38 50.02 -24.48
C PRO A 72 -27.70 49.32 -23.29
N THR A 73 -26.47 49.77 -23.03
CA THR A 73 -25.56 49.40 -21.95
C THR A 73 -26.16 49.51 -20.55
N GLN A 74 -26.13 48.39 -19.80
CA GLN A 74 -25.97 48.43 -18.34
C GLN A 74 -24.81 47.50 -17.96
N ASN A 75 -23.69 48.11 -17.52
CA ASN A 75 -22.70 47.43 -16.71
C ASN A 75 -23.32 47.16 -15.33
N PRO A 76 -23.26 45.91 -14.87
CA PRO A 76 -22.24 45.61 -13.88
C PRO A 76 -21.38 44.43 -14.36
N GLN A 77 -20.16 44.73 -14.81
CA GLN A 77 -19.10 43.73 -14.74
C GLN A 77 -18.78 43.51 -13.25
N VAL A 78 -19.36 42.46 -12.67
CA VAL A 78 -18.79 41.83 -11.48
C VAL A 78 -17.44 41.25 -11.93
N PRO A 79 -16.32 41.55 -11.25
CA PRO A 79 -15.04 40.95 -11.59
C PRO A 79 -15.17 39.43 -11.54
N THR A 80 -15.04 38.77 -12.70
CA THR A 80 -14.78 37.34 -12.77
C THR A 80 -13.38 37.13 -12.22
N ALA A 81 -13.26 37.02 -10.91
CA ALA A 81 -11.96 36.97 -10.24
C ALA A 81 -11.24 35.66 -10.60
N ARG A 82 -10.35 35.70 -11.58
CA ARG A 82 -9.16 34.85 -11.59
C ARG A 82 -8.24 35.38 -10.48
N GLY A 83 -8.47 34.99 -9.23
CA GLY A 83 -7.79 35.56 -8.07
C GLY A 83 -8.22 34.98 -6.72
N THR A 84 -7.69 35.55 -5.64
CA THR A 84 -8.05 35.15 -4.26
C THR A 84 -9.19 36.02 -3.72
N VAL A 85 -10.22 35.37 -3.18
CA VAL A 85 -11.28 36.02 -2.39
C VAL A 85 -11.20 35.54 -0.94
N TYR A 86 -11.59 36.40 0.00
CA TYR A 86 -11.43 36.13 1.43
C TYR A 86 -12.80 35.95 2.11
N VAL A 87 -12.88 34.97 3.00
CA VAL A 87 -14.08 34.68 3.80
C VAL A 87 -13.72 34.70 5.28
N ASN A 88 -14.55 35.36 6.09
CA ASN A 88 -14.44 35.37 7.54
C ASN A 88 -15.83 35.22 8.18
N PRO A 89 -16.09 34.15 8.95
CA PRO A 89 -17.43 33.84 9.44
C PRO A 89 -17.87 34.78 10.58
N ALA A 90 -16.92 35.46 11.23
CA ALA A 90 -17.19 36.36 12.34
C ALA A 90 -17.42 37.81 11.85
N SER A 91 -16.50 38.33 11.03
CA SER A 91 -16.49 39.75 10.64
C SER A 91 -16.93 40.03 9.21
N GLY A 92 -17.11 39.01 8.37
CA GLY A 92 -17.44 39.18 6.96
C GLY A 92 -18.89 39.59 6.68
N SER A 93 -19.13 39.99 5.43
CA SER A 93 -20.46 40.37 4.91
C SER A 93 -20.71 39.81 3.52
N ASP A 94 -21.87 39.19 3.30
CA ASP A 94 -22.27 38.60 2.00
C ASP A 94 -22.91 39.66 1.08
N ARG A 95 -22.09 40.64 0.69
CA ARG A 95 -22.45 41.69 -0.27
C ARG A 95 -21.56 41.58 -1.51
N PRO A 96 -22.06 41.91 -2.73
CA PRO A 96 -21.29 41.76 -3.96
C PRO A 96 -19.96 42.54 -4.02
N ASP A 97 -19.81 43.59 -3.19
CA ASP A 97 -18.63 44.45 -3.10
C ASP A 97 -17.60 44.03 -2.03
N ALA A 98 -17.85 42.94 -1.31
CA ALA A 98 -16.93 42.34 -0.34
C ALA A 98 -15.93 41.36 -1.01
N GLY A 99 -15.40 40.40 -0.27
CA GLY A 99 -14.46 39.39 -0.77
C GLY A 99 -12.98 39.80 -0.81
N ARG A 100 -12.64 41.00 -0.32
CA ARG A 100 -11.26 41.48 -0.18
C ARG A 100 -10.70 41.16 1.22
N VAL A 101 -9.39 41.29 1.41
CA VAL A 101 -8.72 41.06 2.70
C VAL A 101 -9.32 41.92 3.82
N ASP A 102 -9.59 43.19 3.52
CA ASP A 102 -10.11 44.21 4.45
C ASP A 102 -11.64 44.21 4.57
N ALA A 103 -12.33 43.56 3.62
CA ALA A 103 -13.78 43.42 3.59
C ALA A 103 -14.15 42.01 3.08
N PRO A 104 -13.97 40.96 3.89
CA PRO A 104 -14.19 39.58 3.46
C PRO A 104 -15.69 39.25 3.33
N TYR A 105 -16.01 38.23 2.53
CA TYR A 105 -17.32 37.60 2.56
C TYR A 105 -17.57 36.94 3.92
N ARG A 106 -18.84 36.74 4.29
CA ARG A 106 -19.19 36.06 5.53
C ARG A 106 -19.20 34.55 5.35
N THR A 107 -19.79 34.06 4.25
CA THR A 107 -20.02 32.63 4.04
C THR A 107 -19.26 32.06 2.84
N ILE A 108 -18.91 30.78 2.94
CA ILE A 108 -18.33 29.98 1.86
C ILE A 108 -19.36 29.85 0.74
N ALA A 109 -20.63 29.62 1.08
CA ALA A 109 -21.71 29.51 0.10
C ALA A 109 -21.81 30.76 -0.78
N PHE A 110 -21.75 31.96 -0.20
CA PHE A 110 -21.77 33.20 -0.98
C PHE A 110 -20.51 33.37 -1.83
N ALA A 111 -19.33 33.11 -1.26
CA ALA A 111 -18.06 33.18 -1.99
C ALA A 111 -18.06 32.25 -3.22
N LEU A 112 -18.61 31.04 -3.08
CA LEU A 112 -18.77 30.10 -4.18
C LEU A 112 -19.72 30.62 -5.26
N GLN A 113 -20.80 31.32 -4.93
CA GLN A 113 -21.69 31.93 -5.94
C GLN A 113 -20.94 32.93 -6.83
N GLN A 114 -20.02 33.71 -6.25
CA GLN A 114 -19.21 34.69 -6.98
C GLN A 114 -18.00 34.07 -7.71
N ALA A 115 -17.51 32.93 -7.24
CA ALA A 115 -16.31 32.29 -7.77
C ALA A 115 -16.52 31.69 -9.18
N ALA A 116 -15.44 31.78 -9.98
CA ALA A 116 -15.26 31.05 -11.23
C ALA A 116 -14.07 30.07 -11.12
N ALA A 117 -13.92 29.16 -12.09
CA ALA A 117 -12.78 28.24 -12.12
C ALA A 117 -11.44 29.00 -12.02
N GLY A 118 -10.53 28.51 -11.17
CA GLY A 118 -9.26 29.15 -10.84
C GLY A 118 -9.32 30.14 -9.66
N THR A 119 -10.50 30.38 -9.07
CA THR A 119 -10.62 31.21 -7.86
C THR A 119 -10.06 30.46 -6.64
N ILE A 120 -9.31 31.16 -5.79
CA ILE A 120 -8.95 30.69 -4.44
C ILE A 120 -9.85 31.38 -3.43
N ILE A 121 -10.66 30.61 -2.71
CA ILE A 121 -11.44 31.07 -1.57
C ILE A 121 -10.59 30.85 -0.31
N GLN A 122 -9.95 31.92 0.18
CA GLN A 122 -9.17 31.91 1.41
C GLN A 122 -10.08 32.08 2.63
N LEU A 123 -10.06 31.08 3.50
CA LEU A 123 -10.79 31.08 4.77
C LEU A 123 -9.93 31.67 5.88
N ALA A 124 -10.50 32.59 6.64
CA ALA A 124 -9.95 33.03 7.92
C ALA A 124 -10.24 31.97 9.01
N PRO A 125 -9.44 31.94 10.10
CA PRO A 125 -9.74 31.14 11.27
C PRO A 125 -11.16 31.39 11.81
N GLY A 126 -11.83 30.32 12.21
CA GLY A 126 -13.18 30.37 12.74
C GLY A 126 -13.99 29.12 12.43
N THR A 127 -15.24 29.13 12.90
CA THR A 127 -16.21 28.07 12.63
C THR A 127 -17.17 28.53 11.56
N TYR A 128 -17.34 27.69 10.54
CA TYR A 128 -18.25 27.83 9.42
C TYR A 128 -19.36 26.80 9.62
N SER A 129 -20.48 27.24 10.14
CA SER A 129 -21.64 26.42 10.46
C SER A 129 -22.95 27.12 10.12
N LYS A 130 -24.08 26.45 10.33
CA LYS A 130 -25.40 27.06 10.12
C LYS A 130 -25.59 28.29 11.01
N GLU A 131 -25.04 28.26 12.23
CA GLU A 131 -25.08 29.36 13.20
C GLU A 131 -24.28 30.58 12.72
N THR A 132 -23.24 30.38 11.92
CA THR A 132 -22.45 31.49 11.33
C THR A 132 -22.97 31.93 9.96
N GLY A 133 -23.99 31.26 9.41
CA GLY A 133 -24.71 31.64 8.20
C GLY A 133 -24.54 30.68 7.02
N GLU A 134 -23.79 29.59 7.17
CA GLU A 134 -23.60 28.64 6.06
C GLU A 134 -24.88 27.89 5.71
N THR A 135 -24.99 27.54 4.43
CA THR A 135 -26.03 26.63 3.92
C THR A 135 -25.37 25.33 3.46
N PHE A 136 -25.83 24.20 4.00
CA PHE A 136 -25.27 22.88 3.70
C PHE A 136 -26.18 22.05 2.78
N PRO A 137 -25.61 21.16 1.94
CA PRO A 137 -24.17 20.94 1.75
C PRO A 137 -23.47 22.13 1.07
N ILE A 138 -22.21 22.36 1.40
CA ILE A 138 -21.37 23.31 0.65
C ILE A 138 -21.11 22.70 -0.72
N LEU A 139 -21.58 23.37 -1.79
CA LEU A 139 -21.49 22.89 -3.15
C LEU A 139 -20.26 23.48 -3.84
N MET A 140 -19.15 22.73 -3.88
CA MET A 140 -17.96 23.19 -4.59
C MET A 140 -18.27 23.45 -6.07
N LYS A 141 -17.57 24.43 -6.64
CA LYS A 141 -17.62 24.71 -8.07
C LYS A 141 -16.43 24.08 -8.79
N PRO A 142 -16.59 23.68 -10.07
CA PRO A 142 -15.47 23.13 -10.82
C PRO A 142 -14.27 24.07 -10.89
N GLY A 143 -13.07 23.54 -10.64
CA GLY A 143 -11.82 24.31 -10.68
C GLY A 143 -11.62 25.33 -9.55
N VAL A 144 -12.50 25.38 -8.53
CA VAL A 144 -12.36 26.32 -7.40
C VAL A 144 -11.58 25.67 -6.25
N VAL A 145 -10.70 26.46 -5.64
CA VAL A 145 -9.90 26.07 -4.47
C VAL A 145 -10.52 26.67 -3.20
N LEU A 146 -10.90 25.84 -2.25
CA LEU A 146 -11.26 26.23 -0.88
C LEU A 146 -10.03 26.01 0.01
N ARG A 147 -9.43 27.09 0.52
CA ARG A 147 -8.17 27.06 1.26
C ARG A 147 -8.32 27.66 2.65
N GLY A 148 -8.15 26.86 3.69
CA GLY A 148 -7.97 27.32 5.07
C GLY A 148 -6.49 27.45 5.43
N ASN A 149 -6.08 26.81 6.52
CA ASN A 149 -4.70 26.77 6.99
C ASN A 149 -4.10 25.37 6.82
N GLU A 150 -3.23 25.19 5.82
CA GLU A 150 -2.59 23.88 5.58
C GLU A 150 -1.52 23.54 6.62
N SER A 151 -0.91 24.56 7.25
CA SER A 151 0.19 24.36 8.20
C SER A 151 -0.26 23.69 9.51
N ASP A 152 -1.50 23.95 9.93
CA ASP A 152 -2.12 23.34 11.11
C ASP A 152 -3.13 22.24 10.74
N LYS A 153 -3.13 21.78 9.48
CA LYS A 153 -4.11 20.82 8.95
C LYS A 153 -5.57 21.24 9.14
N GLY A 154 -5.83 22.55 9.16
CA GLY A 154 -7.15 23.14 9.28
C GLY A 154 -7.72 23.21 10.69
N GLN A 155 -6.94 23.00 11.74
CA GLN A 155 -7.43 23.06 13.13
C GLN A 155 -8.08 24.41 13.47
N SER A 156 -7.56 25.50 12.90
CA SER A 156 -8.11 26.85 13.07
C SER A 156 -9.31 27.16 12.17
N VAL A 157 -9.63 26.33 11.17
CA VAL A 157 -10.69 26.56 10.18
C VAL A 157 -11.66 25.39 10.19
N GLN A 158 -12.74 25.50 10.97
CA GLN A 158 -13.69 24.41 11.20
C GLN A 158 -14.94 24.57 10.34
N ILE A 159 -15.28 23.58 9.52
CA ILE A 159 -16.51 23.50 8.75
C ILE A 159 -17.38 22.42 9.39
N SER A 160 -18.47 22.83 10.02
CA SER A 160 -19.35 21.94 10.78
C SER A 160 -20.79 22.10 10.34
N GLY A 161 -21.34 21.04 9.73
CA GLY A 161 -22.72 21.05 9.27
C GLY A 161 -23.07 19.85 8.42
N SER A 162 -24.33 19.80 7.98
CA SER A 162 -24.86 18.71 7.17
C SER A 162 -26.06 19.20 6.38
N GLY A 163 -26.17 18.73 5.14
CA GLY A 163 -27.37 18.91 4.33
C GLY A 163 -27.64 17.70 3.42
N PRO A 164 -28.87 17.56 2.94
CA PRO A 164 -29.25 16.43 2.09
C PRO A 164 -28.61 16.54 0.71
N TYR A 165 -28.19 15.41 0.17
CA TYR A 165 -27.71 15.29 -1.20
C TYR A 165 -28.27 14.01 -1.84
N ASN A 166 -28.91 14.14 -3.00
CA ASN A 166 -29.43 13.01 -3.76
C ASN A 166 -28.33 12.45 -4.64
N SER A 167 -27.67 11.39 -4.17
CA SER A 167 -26.60 10.72 -4.90
C SER A 167 -27.13 10.03 -6.16
N LYS A 168 -26.28 9.98 -7.19
CA LYS A 168 -26.57 9.25 -8.44
C LYS A 168 -26.34 7.75 -8.28
N THR A 169 -25.41 7.37 -7.42
CA THR A 169 -24.94 5.99 -7.22
C THR A 169 -25.42 5.35 -5.91
N PHE A 170 -25.99 6.16 -5.02
CA PHE A 170 -26.56 5.80 -3.73
C PHE A 170 -27.88 6.54 -3.47
N ALA A 171 -28.60 6.20 -2.40
CA ALA A 171 -29.78 6.94 -1.94
C ALA A 171 -29.41 8.33 -1.40
N THR A 172 -30.38 9.12 -0.95
CA THR A 172 -30.13 10.41 -0.29
C THR A 172 -29.15 10.28 0.88
N GLN A 173 -28.14 11.14 0.88
CA GLN A 173 -27.07 11.21 1.87
C GLN A 173 -27.12 12.53 2.63
N ASN A 174 -26.50 12.56 3.81
CA ASN A 174 -26.27 13.76 4.61
C ASN A 174 -24.79 14.13 4.51
N VAL A 175 -24.49 15.29 3.91
CA VAL A 175 -23.14 15.67 3.49
C VAL A 175 -22.79 17.07 3.98
N THR A 176 -21.55 17.30 4.42
CA THR A 176 -21.06 18.65 4.73
C THR A 176 -20.60 19.36 3.46
N ILE A 177 -19.75 18.73 2.64
CA ILE A 177 -19.24 19.31 1.39
C ILE A 177 -19.44 18.33 0.23
N LEU A 178 -20.05 18.80 -0.85
CA LEU A 178 -20.08 18.07 -2.12
C LEU A 178 -18.94 18.59 -2.99
N ALA A 179 -17.98 17.72 -3.28
CA ALA A 179 -16.83 18.09 -4.10
C ALA A 179 -17.18 18.13 -5.60
N ALA A 180 -16.46 18.95 -6.35
CA ALA A 180 -16.67 19.14 -7.78
C ALA A 180 -15.43 18.77 -8.60
N GLN A 181 -15.64 18.67 -9.91
CA GLN A 181 -14.62 18.42 -10.91
C GLN A 181 -13.47 19.43 -10.80
N ASP A 182 -12.23 18.96 -10.68
CA ASP A 182 -11.01 19.77 -10.56
C ASP A 182 -11.03 20.78 -9.40
N SER A 183 -11.91 20.61 -8.41
CA SER A 183 -11.92 21.46 -7.22
C SER A 183 -10.85 21.04 -6.22
N GLU A 184 -10.43 21.97 -5.35
CA GLU A 184 -9.51 21.66 -4.27
C GLU A 184 -10.09 22.07 -2.91
N ILE A 185 -9.89 21.24 -1.90
CA ILE A 185 -10.30 21.49 -0.51
C ILE A 185 -9.08 21.26 0.37
N ARG A 186 -8.54 22.33 0.97
CA ARG A 186 -7.23 22.29 1.62
C ARG A 186 -7.22 23.04 2.95
N GLY A 187 -6.56 22.50 3.97
CA GLY A 187 -6.35 23.23 5.22
C GLY A 187 -7.63 23.47 6.01
N VAL A 188 -8.57 22.52 6.03
CA VAL A 188 -9.85 22.67 6.76
C VAL A 188 -10.09 21.49 7.70
N SER A 189 -10.80 21.74 8.80
CA SER A 189 -11.35 20.69 9.66
C SER A 189 -12.82 20.46 9.36
N VAL A 190 -13.24 19.25 8.98
CA VAL A 190 -14.63 18.94 8.62
C VAL A 190 -15.29 18.02 9.65
N THR A 191 -16.44 18.42 10.16
CA THR A 191 -17.26 17.66 11.12
C THR A 191 -18.71 17.54 10.65
N ASN A 192 -19.25 16.32 10.71
CA ASN A 192 -20.65 16.04 10.46
C ASN A 192 -21.25 15.14 11.56
N SER A 193 -21.93 15.76 12.51
CA SER A 193 -22.59 15.08 13.65
C SER A 193 -23.99 14.57 13.34
N ASN A 194 -24.51 14.75 12.11
CA ASN A 194 -25.83 14.26 11.73
C ASN A 194 -25.85 12.73 11.68
N SER A 195 -27.01 12.11 11.93
CA SER A 195 -27.18 10.69 11.69
C SER A 195 -26.94 10.38 10.21
N ARG A 196 -26.02 9.44 9.95
CA ARG A 196 -25.51 9.14 8.61
C ARG A 196 -24.76 10.30 7.92
N GLY A 197 -24.20 11.23 8.69
CA GLY A 197 -23.43 12.36 8.20
C GLY A 197 -22.03 11.99 7.71
N THR A 198 -21.73 12.32 6.45
CA THR A 198 -20.40 12.23 5.83
C THR A 198 -19.80 13.63 5.73
N GLY A 199 -18.48 13.76 5.95
CA GLY A 199 -17.78 15.04 5.78
C GLY A 199 -17.79 15.51 4.33
N ILE A 200 -17.01 14.86 3.46
CA ILE A 200 -16.97 15.17 2.02
C ILE A 200 -17.52 14.01 1.20
N TRP A 201 -18.40 14.33 0.27
CA TRP A 201 -18.88 13.39 -0.75
C TRP A 201 -18.21 13.69 -2.09
N VAL A 202 -17.62 12.66 -2.70
CA VAL A 202 -16.98 12.70 -4.02
C VAL A 202 -17.66 11.68 -4.91
N GLU A 203 -18.35 12.15 -5.95
CA GLU A 203 -19.08 11.31 -6.88
C GLU A 203 -18.81 11.77 -8.31
N ASP A 204 -18.33 10.85 -9.14
CA ASP A 204 -18.02 11.05 -10.57
C ASP A 204 -17.10 12.25 -10.87
N THR A 205 -16.28 12.65 -9.89
CA THR A 205 -15.39 13.83 -9.95
C THR A 205 -13.99 13.49 -9.44
N ASN A 206 -13.03 14.40 -9.64
CA ASN A 206 -11.60 14.23 -9.37
C ASN A 206 -10.97 15.34 -8.50
N PRO A 207 -11.58 15.73 -7.36
CA PRO A 207 -11.04 16.81 -6.54
C PRO A 207 -9.68 16.46 -5.91
N THR A 208 -8.93 17.50 -5.52
CA THR A 208 -7.81 17.35 -4.58
C THR A 208 -8.27 17.74 -3.17
N ILE A 209 -8.15 16.82 -2.23
CA ILE A 209 -8.41 17.03 -0.81
C ILE A 209 -7.07 16.90 -0.09
N ALA A 210 -6.56 17.97 0.51
CA ALA A 210 -5.20 17.96 1.04
C ALA A 210 -5.07 18.67 2.39
N ASN A 211 -4.06 18.26 3.19
CA ASN A 211 -3.66 18.98 4.40
C ASN A 211 -4.85 19.36 5.32
N SER A 212 -5.82 18.47 5.48
CA SER A 212 -7.08 18.74 6.17
C SER A 212 -7.29 17.75 7.32
N THR A 213 -8.22 18.06 8.21
CA THR A 213 -8.63 17.17 9.31
C THR A 213 -10.09 16.77 9.15
N PHE A 214 -10.37 15.47 9.19
CA PHE A 214 -11.73 14.92 9.15
C PHE A 214 -12.01 14.25 10.49
N THR A 215 -12.86 14.87 11.29
CA THR A 215 -13.06 14.42 12.66
C THR A 215 -14.50 14.46 13.12
N LYS A 216 -14.86 13.53 14.01
CA LYS A 216 -16.19 13.44 14.64
C LYS A 216 -17.33 13.36 13.62
N ASN A 217 -17.06 12.79 12.44
CA ASN A 217 -18.10 12.44 11.49
C ASN A 217 -18.79 11.16 11.97
N VAL A 218 -20.12 11.14 11.96
CA VAL A 218 -20.90 9.94 12.36
C VAL A 218 -20.71 8.80 11.37
N ARG A 219 -20.39 9.09 10.11
CA ARG A 219 -19.95 8.09 9.15
C ARG A 219 -18.47 8.22 8.86
N GLU A 220 -18.15 8.59 7.62
CA GLU A 220 -16.80 8.74 7.12
C GLU A 220 -16.41 10.19 6.95
N GLY A 221 -15.10 10.45 7.06
CA GLY A 221 -14.54 11.75 6.72
C GLY A 221 -14.74 12.07 5.24
N VAL A 222 -14.39 11.12 4.35
CA VAL A 222 -14.58 11.25 2.90
C VAL A 222 -15.21 9.98 2.33
N PHE A 223 -16.21 10.13 1.47
CA PHE A 223 -16.82 9.03 0.71
C PHE A 223 -16.60 9.24 -0.78
N VAL A 224 -16.02 8.24 -1.46
CA VAL A 224 -15.67 8.25 -2.89
C VAL A 224 -16.47 7.19 -3.63
N THR A 225 -17.21 7.59 -4.67
CA THR A 225 -18.13 6.70 -5.39
C THR A 225 -18.23 6.99 -6.89
N GLY A 226 -18.96 6.13 -7.60
CA GLY A 226 -19.16 6.20 -9.04
C GLY A 226 -17.86 5.96 -9.78
N ALA A 227 -17.54 6.82 -10.74
CA ALA A 227 -16.28 6.83 -11.46
C ALA A 227 -15.28 7.87 -10.91
N ALA A 228 -15.47 8.33 -9.67
CA ALA A 228 -14.61 9.34 -9.06
C ALA A 228 -13.13 8.91 -9.03
N ASN A 229 -12.23 9.90 -9.15
CA ASN A 229 -10.78 9.72 -9.16
C ASN A 229 -10.07 10.85 -8.39
N PRO A 230 -10.33 11.04 -7.09
CA PRO A 230 -9.75 12.13 -6.32
C PRO A 230 -8.28 11.89 -5.94
N LYS A 231 -7.60 12.96 -5.53
CA LYS A 231 -6.35 12.89 -4.76
C LYS A 231 -6.65 13.28 -3.32
N ILE A 232 -6.38 12.40 -2.36
CA ILE A 232 -6.58 12.62 -0.93
C ILE A 232 -5.22 12.53 -0.25
N LEU A 233 -4.68 13.67 0.16
CA LEU A 233 -3.25 13.84 0.46
C LEU A 233 -3.04 14.41 1.86
N ASP A 234 -2.05 13.87 2.57
CA ASP A 234 -1.45 14.48 3.78
C ASP A 234 -2.47 14.96 4.82
N SER A 235 -3.60 14.26 4.96
CA SER A 235 -4.72 14.65 5.82
C SER A 235 -4.85 13.73 7.02
N ILE A 236 -5.55 14.20 8.05
CA ILE A 236 -5.79 13.48 9.30
C ILE A 236 -7.25 13.04 9.34
N PHE A 237 -7.49 11.75 9.58
CA PHE A 237 -8.80 11.17 9.76
C PHE A 237 -8.87 10.61 11.18
N THR A 238 -9.66 11.24 12.06
CA THR A 238 -9.66 10.85 13.46
C THR A 238 -11.02 10.94 14.14
N GLN A 239 -11.35 9.97 15.00
CA GLN A 239 -12.61 9.96 15.76
C GLN A 239 -13.87 9.95 14.87
N ASN A 240 -13.78 9.39 13.66
CA ASN A 240 -14.95 9.18 12.81
C ASN A 240 -15.60 7.85 13.19
N GLN A 241 -16.91 7.84 13.46
CA GLN A 241 -17.58 6.68 14.04
C GLN A 241 -17.64 5.48 13.08
N ALA A 242 -17.76 5.70 11.77
CA ALA A 242 -17.64 4.64 10.77
C ALA A 242 -16.21 4.52 10.26
N ASN A 243 -15.82 5.26 9.22
CA ASN A 243 -14.52 5.04 8.56
C ASN A 243 -13.73 6.35 8.43
N GLY A 244 -12.43 6.27 8.16
CA GLY A 244 -11.67 7.43 7.70
C GLY A 244 -12.14 7.83 6.30
N ILE A 245 -11.87 6.94 5.33
CA ILE A 245 -12.35 7.06 3.96
C ILE A 245 -13.09 5.79 3.55
N SER A 246 -14.18 5.97 2.81
CA SER A 246 -14.89 4.90 2.11
C SER A 246 -14.77 5.06 0.60
N VAL A 247 -14.41 4.00 -0.12
CA VAL A 247 -14.30 3.96 -1.58
C VAL A 247 -15.19 2.84 -2.11
N ALA A 248 -16.09 3.15 -3.05
CA ALA A 248 -17.09 2.21 -3.53
C ALA A 248 -17.30 2.28 -5.05
N LYS A 249 -18.11 1.36 -5.57
CA LYS A 249 -18.46 1.24 -6.99
C LYS A 249 -17.19 1.03 -7.83
N THR A 250 -16.97 1.83 -8.86
CA THR A 250 -15.83 1.76 -9.79
C THR A 250 -14.76 2.80 -9.48
N ALA A 251 -14.85 3.46 -8.32
CA ALA A 251 -14.00 4.59 -8.00
C ALA A 251 -12.52 4.21 -7.99
N ARG A 252 -11.70 5.18 -8.39
CA ARG A 252 -10.25 5.13 -8.35
C ARG A 252 -9.77 6.30 -7.49
N GLY A 253 -8.52 6.69 -7.63
CA GLY A 253 -7.94 7.83 -6.94
C GLY A 253 -6.68 7.45 -6.20
N GLU A 254 -6.11 8.46 -5.56
CA GLU A 254 -4.87 8.36 -4.81
C GLU A 254 -5.13 8.76 -3.37
N ILE A 255 -4.76 7.89 -2.44
CA ILE A 255 -4.84 8.12 -0.99
C ILE A 255 -3.41 8.04 -0.48
N ARG A 256 -2.79 9.20 -0.22
CA ARG A 256 -1.36 9.26 0.10
C ARG A 256 -1.01 10.11 1.32
N GLY A 257 -0.05 9.65 2.12
CA GLY A 257 0.51 10.42 3.23
C GLY A 257 -0.48 10.75 4.35
N ASN A 258 -1.66 10.11 4.37
CA ASN A 258 -2.69 10.41 5.35
C ASN A 258 -2.46 9.64 6.66
N VAL A 259 -3.02 10.17 7.74
CA VAL A 259 -3.01 9.56 9.07
C VAL A 259 -4.44 9.16 9.45
N PHE A 260 -4.64 7.92 9.86
CA PHE A 260 -5.94 7.36 10.27
C PHE A 260 -5.84 6.80 11.68
N THR A 261 -6.57 7.41 12.62
CA THR A 261 -6.57 6.99 14.02
C THR A 261 -7.96 7.06 14.64
N ASP A 262 -8.28 6.14 15.54
CA ASP A 262 -9.55 6.18 16.28
C ASP A 262 -10.81 6.21 15.40
N THR A 263 -10.80 5.56 14.25
CA THR A 263 -12.00 5.32 13.44
C THR A 263 -12.49 3.87 13.59
N GLY A 264 -13.66 3.55 13.03
CA GLY A 264 -14.03 2.15 12.78
C GLY A 264 -13.04 1.53 11.82
N PHE A 265 -13.14 1.74 10.51
CA PHE A 265 -12.04 1.36 9.60
C PHE A 265 -11.21 2.57 9.22
N GLY A 266 -9.88 2.43 9.13
CA GLY A 266 -9.06 3.47 8.52
C GLY A 266 -9.53 3.72 7.09
N LEU A 267 -9.61 2.64 6.32
CA LEU A 267 -10.11 2.63 4.94
C LEU A 267 -11.13 1.50 4.74
N ALA A 268 -12.25 1.79 4.08
CA ALA A 268 -13.20 0.79 3.60
C ALA A 268 -13.26 0.85 2.06
N ILE A 269 -12.94 -0.25 1.36
CA ILE A 269 -12.77 -0.29 -0.09
C ILE A 269 -13.60 -1.43 -0.68
N GLY A 270 -14.58 -1.10 -1.53
CA GLY A 270 -15.55 -2.07 -2.06
C GLY A 270 -15.94 -1.88 -3.51
N GLY A 271 -16.93 -2.65 -3.97
CA GLY A 271 -17.32 -2.72 -5.38
C GLY A 271 -16.24 -3.33 -6.28
N THR A 272 -15.90 -2.64 -7.36
CA THR A 272 -14.77 -2.95 -8.26
C THR A 272 -13.72 -1.84 -8.23
N SER A 273 -13.70 -1.07 -7.14
CA SER A 273 -12.79 0.06 -6.97
C SER A 273 -11.33 -0.37 -6.92
N ALA A 274 -10.46 0.50 -7.40
CA ALA A 274 -9.02 0.25 -7.48
C ALA A 274 -8.21 1.52 -7.17
N PRO A 275 -8.33 2.08 -5.94
CA PRO A 275 -7.51 3.21 -5.54
C PRO A 275 -6.05 2.80 -5.30
N ILE A 276 -5.14 3.76 -5.44
CA ILE A 276 -3.75 3.66 -4.98
C ILE A 276 -3.71 4.14 -3.53
N VAL A 277 -3.19 3.32 -2.64
CA VAL A 277 -3.03 3.60 -1.21
C VAL A 277 -1.54 3.57 -0.91
N ASP A 278 -0.91 4.73 -0.75
CA ASP A 278 0.56 4.86 -0.69
C ASP A 278 1.05 5.71 0.48
N GLY A 279 1.94 5.18 1.31
CA GLY A 279 2.60 5.98 2.35
C GLY A 279 1.68 6.46 3.49
N ASN A 280 0.55 5.79 3.75
CA ASN A 280 -0.36 6.19 4.82
C ASN A 280 0.00 5.55 6.16
N GLN A 281 -0.33 6.23 7.25
CA GLN A 281 -0.20 5.73 8.63
C GLN A 281 -1.60 5.38 9.16
N ILE A 282 -1.84 4.10 9.48
CA ILE A 282 -3.15 3.57 9.84
C ILE A 282 -3.02 2.77 11.13
N SER A 283 -3.42 3.37 12.25
CA SER A 283 -3.28 2.75 13.56
C SER A 283 -4.44 3.04 14.48
N GLN A 284 -4.62 2.20 15.51
CA GLN A 284 -5.67 2.39 16.51
C GLN A 284 -7.10 2.50 15.95
N ASN A 285 -7.38 1.93 14.78
CA ASN A 285 -8.74 1.82 14.25
C ASN A 285 -9.35 0.47 14.68
N GLN A 286 -10.64 0.23 14.48
CA GLN A 286 -11.20 -1.12 14.63
C GLN A 286 -10.44 -2.09 13.71
N ASP A 287 -10.42 -1.82 12.40
CA ASP A 287 -9.47 -2.44 11.46
C ASP A 287 -8.73 -1.36 10.68
N GLY A 288 -7.53 -1.67 10.21
CA GLY A 288 -6.78 -0.75 9.37
C GLY A 288 -7.46 -0.53 8.01
N ILE A 289 -7.51 -1.57 7.18
CA ILE A 289 -8.11 -1.54 5.84
C ILE A 289 -9.07 -2.71 5.67
N TYR A 290 -10.34 -2.42 5.42
CA TYR A 290 -11.37 -3.40 5.07
C TYR A 290 -11.64 -3.38 3.57
N ILE A 291 -11.46 -4.52 2.90
CA ILE A 291 -11.57 -4.69 1.45
C ILE A 291 -12.60 -5.78 1.14
N ASN A 292 -13.62 -5.46 0.36
CA ASN A 292 -14.69 -6.40 0.03
C ASN A 292 -15.04 -6.42 -1.47
N ASP A 293 -16.10 -7.17 -1.79
CA ASP A 293 -16.61 -7.38 -3.15
C ASP A 293 -15.52 -7.84 -4.12
N ASN A 294 -15.23 -7.09 -5.17
CA ASN A 294 -14.20 -7.34 -6.17
C ASN A 294 -13.21 -6.17 -6.24
N ALA A 295 -13.00 -5.46 -5.13
CA ALA A 295 -12.04 -4.37 -5.10
C ALA A 295 -10.60 -4.86 -5.32
N ARG A 296 -9.79 -4.01 -5.97
CA ARG A 296 -8.40 -4.27 -6.37
C ARG A 296 -7.50 -3.07 -6.03
N PRO A 297 -7.43 -2.62 -4.77
CA PRO A 297 -6.54 -1.51 -4.42
C PRO A 297 -5.06 -1.92 -4.55
N ILE A 298 -4.21 -0.94 -4.85
CA ILE A 298 -2.75 -1.11 -4.87
C ILE A 298 -2.18 -0.49 -3.60
N LEU A 299 -1.55 -1.30 -2.75
CA LEU A 299 -1.06 -0.86 -1.44
C LEU A 299 0.47 -0.79 -1.45
N ARG A 300 1.02 0.41 -1.24
CA ARG A 300 2.47 0.62 -1.19
C ARG A 300 2.90 1.42 0.04
N ASN A 301 4.04 1.08 0.63
CA ASN A 301 4.70 1.87 1.68
C ASN A 301 3.82 2.28 2.88
N ASN A 302 2.71 1.58 3.14
CA ASN A 302 1.81 1.94 4.24
C ASN A 302 2.30 1.36 5.57
N SER A 303 2.09 2.10 6.66
CA SER A 303 2.25 1.60 8.03
C SER A 303 0.87 1.32 8.62
N ILE A 304 0.52 0.03 8.74
CA ILE A 304 -0.78 -0.47 9.21
C ILE A 304 -0.55 -1.27 10.49
N THR A 305 -0.51 -0.58 11.62
CA THR A 305 -0.07 -1.17 12.89
C THR A 305 -1.00 -0.87 14.03
N ASP A 306 -0.99 -1.73 15.05
CA ASP A 306 -1.63 -1.47 16.34
C ASP A 306 -3.15 -1.16 16.23
N ASN A 307 -3.81 -1.73 15.22
CA ASN A 307 -5.27 -1.66 15.11
C ASN A 307 -5.93 -2.61 16.12
N ARG A 308 -7.13 -2.23 16.59
CA ARG A 308 -7.86 -2.89 17.68
C ARG A 308 -8.36 -4.28 17.31
N ARG A 309 -8.40 -4.63 16.02
CA ARG A 309 -8.69 -5.97 15.50
C ARG A 309 -7.69 -6.35 14.41
N ASP A 310 -7.95 -6.05 13.15
CA ASP A 310 -7.11 -6.53 12.05
C ASP A 310 -6.35 -5.40 11.33
N GLY A 311 -5.21 -5.73 10.73
CA GLY A 311 -4.47 -4.80 9.87
C GLY A 311 -5.17 -4.62 8.53
N ILE A 312 -5.19 -5.68 7.72
CA ILE A 312 -5.96 -5.74 6.48
C ILE A 312 -6.94 -6.91 6.55
N VAL A 313 -8.20 -6.66 6.16
CA VAL A 313 -9.23 -7.69 5.99
C VAL A 313 -9.67 -7.70 4.54
N ALA A 314 -9.48 -8.83 3.85
CA ALA A 314 -9.98 -9.05 2.49
C ALA A 314 -11.11 -10.07 2.52
N THR A 315 -12.25 -9.78 1.89
CA THR A 315 -13.44 -10.63 1.91
C THR A 315 -14.02 -10.85 0.51
N ILE A 316 -14.88 -11.86 0.37
CA ILE A 316 -15.62 -12.17 -0.86
C ILE A 316 -14.64 -12.46 -2.02
N GLY A 317 -14.53 -11.55 -2.99
CA GLY A 317 -13.68 -11.66 -4.17
C GLY A 317 -12.58 -10.60 -4.20
N ALA A 318 -12.31 -9.92 -3.08
CA ALA A 318 -11.26 -8.92 -2.96
C ALA A 318 -9.91 -9.52 -3.34
N LEU A 319 -9.07 -8.72 -4.01
CA LEU A 319 -7.72 -9.12 -4.39
C LEU A 319 -6.82 -7.88 -4.38
N PRO A 320 -6.44 -7.38 -3.19
CA PRO A 320 -5.48 -6.29 -3.07
C PRO A 320 -4.14 -6.68 -3.69
N ASP A 321 -3.54 -5.73 -4.40
CA ASP A 321 -2.15 -5.84 -4.81
C ASP A 321 -1.27 -5.41 -3.63
N LEU A 322 -0.73 -6.40 -2.92
CA LEU A 322 0.23 -6.24 -1.84
C LEU A 322 1.68 -6.30 -2.35
N GLY A 323 1.94 -6.08 -3.63
CA GLY A 323 3.26 -6.12 -4.21
C GLY A 323 3.35 -7.09 -5.38
N THR A 324 4.24 -6.75 -6.30
CA THR A 324 4.58 -7.52 -7.50
C THR A 324 6.08 -7.79 -7.50
N THR A 325 6.56 -8.63 -8.44
CA THR A 325 8.00 -8.87 -8.60
C THR A 325 8.77 -7.61 -8.97
N ASP A 326 8.13 -6.72 -9.73
CA ASP A 326 8.76 -5.52 -10.27
C ASP A 326 8.60 -4.32 -9.33
N ASN A 327 7.53 -4.32 -8.54
CA ASN A 327 7.20 -3.27 -7.60
C ASN A 327 6.70 -3.86 -6.28
N ALA A 328 7.59 -3.93 -5.31
CA ALA A 328 7.35 -4.47 -3.97
C ALA A 328 6.29 -3.66 -3.21
N GLY A 329 5.56 -4.34 -2.32
CA GLY A 329 4.55 -3.74 -1.47
C GLY A 329 5.14 -2.74 -0.47
N ASN A 330 6.24 -3.08 0.20
CA ASN A 330 6.88 -2.28 1.26
C ASN A 330 5.91 -1.83 2.38
N ASN A 331 4.80 -2.54 2.56
CA ASN A 331 3.87 -2.24 3.65
C ASN A 331 4.38 -2.86 4.95
N THR A 332 4.28 -2.12 6.05
CA THR A 332 4.44 -2.66 7.40
C THR A 332 3.07 -2.93 7.97
N ILE A 333 2.71 -4.21 8.09
CA ILE A 333 1.41 -4.63 8.61
C ILE A 333 1.70 -5.53 9.81
N ARG A 334 1.75 -4.93 11.00
CA ARG A 334 2.29 -5.57 12.21
C ARG A 334 1.53 -5.17 13.47
N ASN A 335 1.59 -6.01 14.48
CA ASN A 335 1.06 -5.74 15.82
C ASN A 335 -0.44 -5.42 15.86
N ASN A 336 -1.20 -5.82 14.83
CA ASN A 336 -2.66 -5.68 14.85
C ASN A 336 -3.25 -6.77 15.73
N LYS A 337 -4.23 -6.44 16.59
CA LYS A 337 -4.61 -7.27 17.76
C LYS A 337 -4.97 -8.72 17.44
N GLN A 338 -5.70 -8.96 16.35
CA GLN A 338 -6.16 -10.28 15.93
C GLN A 338 -5.28 -10.80 14.79
N PHE A 339 -5.37 -10.25 13.58
CA PHE A 339 -4.50 -10.60 12.45
C PHE A 339 -3.83 -9.38 11.83
N ASP A 340 -2.59 -9.55 11.37
CA ASP A 340 -1.95 -8.57 10.49
C ASP A 340 -2.61 -8.61 9.11
N LEU A 341 -2.83 -9.81 8.55
CA LEU A 341 -3.53 -9.98 7.28
C LEU A 341 -4.58 -11.10 7.40
N ASN A 342 -5.83 -10.71 7.28
CA ASN A 342 -6.99 -11.61 7.30
C ASN A 342 -7.53 -11.79 5.88
N ASN A 343 -7.12 -12.87 5.21
CA ASN A 343 -7.71 -13.29 3.95
C ASN A 343 -8.94 -14.17 4.19
N SER A 344 -10.11 -13.55 4.23
CA SER A 344 -11.41 -14.23 4.26
C SER A 344 -12.07 -14.30 2.87
N THR A 345 -11.27 -14.26 1.80
CA THR A 345 -11.76 -14.55 0.44
C THR A 345 -11.88 -16.06 0.27
N GLY A 346 -13.01 -16.54 -0.25
CA GLY A 346 -13.27 -17.99 -0.28
C GLY A 346 -12.23 -18.77 -1.10
N ASN A 347 -11.80 -18.21 -2.24
CA ASN A 347 -10.95 -18.89 -3.21
C ASN A 347 -9.65 -18.16 -3.55
N ASN A 348 -9.50 -16.88 -3.25
CA ASN A 348 -8.30 -16.14 -3.65
C ASN A 348 -7.13 -16.46 -2.71
N THR A 349 -5.94 -16.54 -3.29
CA THR A 349 -4.68 -16.50 -2.55
C THR A 349 -4.13 -15.09 -2.67
N LEU A 350 -3.89 -14.42 -1.55
CA LEU A 350 -3.24 -13.11 -1.57
C LEU A 350 -1.74 -13.29 -1.67
N VAL A 351 -1.12 -12.64 -2.67
CA VAL A 351 0.33 -12.65 -2.83
C VAL A 351 0.89 -11.39 -2.20
N ALA A 352 1.72 -11.54 -1.17
CA ALA A 352 2.32 -10.45 -0.43
C ALA A 352 3.83 -10.38 -0.72
N ILE A 353 4.21 -9.54 -1.69
CA ILE A 353 5.61 -9.40 -2.12
C ILE A 353 6.26 -8.20 -1.45
N GLY A 354 7.31 -8.42 -0.65
CA GLY A 354 8.10 -7.36 -0.01
C GLY A 354 7.35 -6.61 1.09
N ASN A 355 6.46 -7.26 1.84
CA ASN A 355 5.77 -6.66 2.99
C ASN A 355 6.27 -7.25 4.29
N SER A 356 6.42 -6.38 5.29
CA SER A 356 6.67 -6.77 6.67
C SER A 356 5.35 -7.19 7.32
N ILE A 357 5.03 -8.49 7.25
CA ILE A 357 3.85 -9.15 7.86
C ILE A 357 4.34 -10.28 8.78
N ASP A 358 3.71 -10.54 9.92
CA ASP A 358 3.98 -11.76 10.70
C ASP A 358 3.12 -12.91 10.13
N PRO A 359 3.72 -13.94 9.50
CA PRO A 359 2.97 -15.06 8.94
C PRO A 359 2.11 -15.79 9.97
N LYS A 360 2.50 -15.79 11.26
CA LYS A 360 1.72 -16.43 12.34
C LYS A 360 0.46 -15.64 12.69
N ARG A 361 0.42 -14.36 12.32
CA ARG A 361 -0.73 -13.47 12.50
C ARG A 361 -1.49 -13.29 11.19
N THR A 362 -1.49 -14.31 10.33
CA THR A 362 -2.30 -14.31 9.12
C THR A 362 -3.39 -15.37 9.15
N SER A 363 -4.51 -15.05 8.51
CA SER A 363 -5.65 -15.95 8.34
C SER A 363 -5.92 -16.14 6.84
N GLY A 364 -6.29 -17.36 6.45
CA GLY A 364 -6.57 -17.72 5.07
C GLY A 364 -5.32 -17.91 4.20
N LYS A 365 -5.53 -17.99 2.87
CA LYS A 365 -4.47 -18.33 1.91
C LYS A 365 -3.63 -17.10 1.58
N VAL A 366 -2.39 -17.06 2.06
CA VAL A 366 -1.44 -15.98 1.76
C VAL A 366 -0.11 -16.59 1.31
N GLU A 367 0.42 -16.11 0.20
CA GLU A 367 1.75 -16.43 -0.30
C GLU A 367 2.70 -15.26 -0.04
N PHE A 368 3.76 -15.50 0.73
CA PHE A 368 4.77 -14.48 1.03
C PHE A 368 5.96 -14.61 0.09
N VAL A 369 6.35 -13.52 -0.55
CA VAL A 369 7.50 -13.46 -1.46
C VAL A 369 8.42 -12.29 -1.05
N ALA A 370 9.73 -12.50 -0.98
CA ALA A 370 10.67 -11.41 -0.71
C ALA A 370 10.88 -10.56 -1.98
N SER A 371 10.96 -9.23 -1.87
CA SER A 371 11.30 -8.34 -2.99
C SER A 371 12.78 -8.48 -3.39
N GLY A 372 13.12 -8.31 -4.67
CA GLY A 372 14.52 -8.32 -5.14
C GLY A 372 15.29 -7.02 -4.88
N ASN A 373 14.59 -5.95 -4.49
CA ASN A 373 15.15 -4.70 -4.02
C ASN A 373 15.04 -4.66 -2.49
N PHE A 374 16.17 -4.47 -1.81
CA PHE A 374 16.26 -4.49 -0.36
C PHE A 374 16.64 -3.11 0.17
N ALA A 375 15.93 -2.62 1.19
CA ALA A 375 16.12 -1.26 1.69
C ALA A 375 17.53 -1.03 2.28
N ASP A 376 18.07 -2.04 2.95
CA ASP A 376 19.37 -2.03 3.63
C ASP A 376 20.57 -2.29 2.70
N THR A 377 20.34 -2.44 1.40
CA THR A 377 21.43 -2.55 0.41
C THR A 377 21.65 -1.26 -0.36
N GLN A 378 20.80 -0.24 -0.19
CA GLN A 378 20.96 1.05 -0.85
C GLN A 378 22.28 1.72 -0.42
N GLY A 379 23.15 2.03 -1.40
CA GLY A 379 24.48 2.60 -1.16
C GLY A 379 25.51 1.59 -0.64
N HIS A 380 25.14 0.31 -0.49
CA HIS A 380 26.07 -0.74 -0.08
C HIS A 380 26.95 -1.18 -1.27
N TRP A 381 28.24 -1.45 -1.05
CA TRP A 381 29.18 -1.83 -2.13
C TRP A 381 28.73 -3.05 -2.94
N ALA A 382 27.97 -3.95 -2.31
CA ALA A 382 27.46 -5.16 -2.93
C ALA A 382 26.07 -5.02 -3.56
N GLN A 383 25.48 -3.82 -3.56
CA GLN A 383 24.10 -3.59 -4.01
C GLN A 383 23.83 -4.19 -5.39
N ALA A 384 24.69 -3.90 -6.37
CA ALA A 384 24.51 -4.37 -7.75
C ALA A 384 24.56 -5.90 -7.84
N TYR A 385 25.48 -6.56 -7.14
CA TYR A 385 25.58 -8.02 -7.08
C TYR A 385 24.32 -8.64 -6.47
N ILE A 386 23.84 -8.05 -5.38
CA ILE A 386 22.66 -8.51 -4.66
C ILE A 386 21.41 -8.37 -5.55
N GLN A 387 21.23 -7.21 -6.20
CA GLN A 387 20.09 -6.96 -7.08
C GLN A 387 20.09 -7.91 -8.27
N ALA A 388 21.24 -8.15 -8.91
CA ALA A 388 21.34 -9.06 -10.05
C ALA A 388 20.99 -10.50 -9.68
N LEU A 389 21.53 -11.02 -8.57
CA LEU A 389 21.21 -12.37 -8.10
C LEU A 389 19.76 -12.50 -7.60
N ALA A 390 19.20 -11.45 -7.00
CA ALA A 390 17.81 -11.45 -6.58
C ALA A 390 16.85 -11.44 -7.78
N ALA A 391 17.18 -10.70 -8.85
CA ALA A 391 16.44 -10.71 -10.11
C ALA A 391 16.44 -12.11 -10.77
N GLN A 392 17.53 -12.87 -10.63
CA GLN A 392 17.63 -14.26 -11.08
C GLN A 392 17.02 -15.28 -10.10
N LYS A 393 16.40 -14.81 -8.99
CA LYS A 393 15.83 -15.66 -7.92
C LYS A 393 16.84 -16.59 -7.23
N VAL A 394 18.13 -16.29 -7.37
CA VAL A 394 19.24 -17.05 -6.74
C VAL A 394 19.28 -16.77 -5.24
N ILE A 395 19.13 -15.50 -4.86
CA ILE A 395 19.09 -15.07 -3.46
C ILE A 395 17.75 -14.40 -3.14
N THR A 396 17.35 -14.49 -1.88
CA THR A 396 16.17 -13.82 -1.34
C THR A 396 16.54 -13.09 -0.05
N GLY A 397 15.86 -11.98 0.22
CA GLY A 397 15.96 -11.30 1.50
C GLY A 397 15.00 -11.87 2.54
N PHE A 398 14.83 -11.13 3.61
CA PHE A 398 13.98 -11.45 4.73
C PHE A 398 12.58 -10.87 4.53
N PRO A 399 11.56 -11.41 5.25
CA PRO A 399 10.19 -10.90 5.18
C PRO A 399 10.05 -9.42 5.57
N ASP A 400 11.01 -8.85 6.28
CA ASP A 400 11.04 -7.43 6.65
C ASP A 400 11.54 -6.51 5.51
N GLY A 401 11.81 -7.05 4.32
CA GLY A 401 12.30 -6.30 3.16
C GLY A 401 13.82 -6.03 3.17
N THR A 402 14.55 -6.59 4.14
CA THR A 402 16.02 -6.46 4.24
C THR A 402 16.74 -7.62 3.57
N PHE A 403 17.97 -7.40 3.12
CA PHE A 403 18.88 -8.46 2.71
C PHE A 403 19.83 -8.89 3.84
N ARG A 404 20.14 -7.99 4.76
CA ARG A 404 21.18 -8.08 5.80
C ARG A 404 22.56 -8.38 5.21
N PRO A 405 23.13 -7.48 4.39
CA PRO A 405 24.35 -7.75 3.64
C PRO A 405 25.56 -8.11 4.51
N ASN A 406 25.61 -7.63 5.77
CA ASN A 406 26.73 -7.84 6.68
C ASN A 406 26.59 -9.08 7.58
N ASP A 407 25.44 -9.77 7.55
CA ASP A 407 25.23 -10.96 8.37
C ASP A 407 26.03 -12.16 7.82
N PRO A 408 26.59 -13.03 8.68
CA PRO A 408 27.32 -14.21 8.25
C PRO A 408 26.40 -15.33 7.75
N VAL A 409 26.83 -16.01 6.67
CA VAL A 409 26.09 -17.07 5.99
C VAL A 409 26.39 -18.44 6.62
N THR A 410 25.36 -19.26 6.86
CA THR A 410 25.56 -20.67 7.28
C THR A 410 25.91 -21.55 6.09
N ARG A 411 26.58 -22.68 6.32
CA ARG A 411 26.90 -23.66 5.27
C ARG A 411 25.66 -24.17 4.54
N ALA A 412 24.54 -24.36 5.22
CA ALA A 412 23.28 -24.73 4.59
C ALA A 412 22.72 -23.62 3.69
N GLN A 413 22.75 -22.36 4.15
CA GLN A 413 22.33 -21.21 3.33
C GLN A 413 23.21 -21.07 2.08
N PHE A 414 24.52 -21.25 2.21
CA PHE A 414 25.43 -21.24 1.07
C PHE A 414 25.15 -22.37 0.07
N ALA A 415 24.85 -23.59 0.54
CA ALA A 415 24.46 -24.71 -0.32
C ALA A 415 23.21 -24.39 -1.15
N VAL A 416 22.22 -23.72 -0.56
CA VAL A 416 21.01 -23.27 -1.27
C VAL A 416 21.33 -22.26 -2.35
N ILE A 417 22.21 -21.29 -2.06
CA ILE A 417 22.64 -20.30 -3.05
C ILE A 417 23.35 -20.99 -4.21
N VAL A 418 24.27 -21.91 -3.94
CA VAL A 418 24.99 -22.69 -4.96
C VAL A 418 24.03 -23.53 -5.81
N ALA A 419 23.10 -24.26 -5.18
CA ALA A 419 22.15 -25.09 -5.88
C ALA A 419 21.26 -24.28 -6.82
N LYS A 420 20.81 -23.09 -6.39
CA LYS A 420 20.02 -22.18 -7.22
C LYS A 420 20.83 -21.50 -8.32
N ALA A 421 22.05 -21.06 -8.02
CA ALA A 421 22.90 -20.34 -8.95
C ALA A 421 23.39 -21.21 -10.11
N PHE A 422 23.83 -22.43 -9.81
CA PHE A 422 24.58 -23.26 -10.77
C PHE A 422 23.82 -24.51 -11.21
N SER A 423 22.71 -24.88 -10.56
CA SER A 423 21.96 -26.13 -10.81
C SER A 423 22.88 -27.35 -11.08
N PRO A 424 23.81 -27.68 -10.17
CA PRO A 424 24.88 -28.63 -10.44
C PRO A 424 24.38 -30.03 -10.84
N ALA A 425 24.91 -30.58 -11.92
CA ALA A 425 24.75 -31.99 -12.23
C ALA A 425 25.55 -32.86 -11.23
N PRO A 426 25.03 -34.04 -10.83
CA PRO A 426 25.73 -34.92 -9.91
C PRO A 426 27.01 -35.49 -10.54
N LYS A 427 28.16 -35.22 -9.94
CA LYS A 427 29.50 -35.71 -10.32
C LYS A 427 30.01 -36.83 -9.41
N ARG A 428 29.43 -36.96 -8.22
CA ARG A 428 29.74 -38.01 -7.23
C ARG A 428 28.47 -38.54 -6.58
N THR A 429 28.57 -39.73 -6.01
CA THR A 429 27.46 -40.36 -5.27
C THR A 429 27.04 -39.52 -4.07
N GLY A 430 25.73 -39.46 -3.82
CA GLY A 430 25.16 -38.77 -2.66
C GLY A 430 25.75 -39.27 -1.34
N THR A 431 26.17 -38.35 -0.49
CA THR A 431 26.68 -38.65 0.85
C THR A 431 25.58 -38.37 1.87
N ALA A 432 25.20 -39.37 2.66
CA ALA A 432 24.33 -39.16 3.80
C ALA A 432 25.13 -38.53 4.94
N PHE A 433 24.77 -37.31 5.34
CA PHE A 433 25.40 -36.61 6.46
C PHE A 433 24.65 -36.90 7.75
N ALA A 434 25.36 -37.31 8.81
CA ALA A 434 24.76 -37.74 10.07
C ALA A 434 23.98 -36.63 10.79
N ASP A 435 24.33 -35.37 10.54
CA ASP A 435 23.75 -34.17 11.14
C ASP A 435 22.78 -33.43 10.20
N VAL A 436 22.34 -34.06 9.10
CA VAL A 436 21.35 -33.50 8.17
C VAL A 436 20.22 -34.49 7.96
N ALA A 437 19.13 -34.30 8.70
CA ALA A 437 17.91 -35.10 8.53
C ALA A 437 17.25 -34.84 7.16
N LYS A 438 16.54 -35.83 6.60
CA LYS A 438 15.79 -35.67 5.33
C LYS A 438 14.72 -34.57 5.39
N SER A 439 14.20 -34.28 6.58
CA SER A 439 13.23 -33.21 6.82
C SER A 439 13.87 -31.83 7.01
N PHE A 440 15.19 -31.73 7.04
CA PHE A 440 15.89 -30.46 7.17
C PHE A 440 15.65 -29.61 5.91
N TRP A 441 15.31 -28.34 6.09
CA TRP A 441 14.92 -27.43 5.01
C TRP A 441 15.96 -27.30 3.89
N GLY A 442 17.25 -27.49 4.21
CA GLY A 442 18.35 -27.44 3.25
C GLY A 442 18.80 -28.81 2.73
N PHE A 443 18.11 -29.91 3.05
CA PHE A 443 18.56 -31.26 2.74
C PHE A 443 18.87 -31.46 1.25
N ASP A 444 17.92 -31.12 0.37
CA ASP A 444 18.09 -31.30 -1.08
C ASP A 444 19.21 -30.42 -1.63
N ALA A 445 19.25 -29.15 -1.23
CA ALA A 445 20.30 -28.23 -1.66
C ALA A 445 21.70 -28.69 -1.21
N ILE A 446 21.82 -29.24 0.00
CA ILE A 446 23.07 -29.83 0.51
C ILE A 446 23.45 -31.05 -0.31
N GLN A 447 22.51 -31.92 -0.65
CA GLN A 447 22.76 -33.07 -1.52
C GLN A 447 23.21 -32.62 -2.90
N THR A 448 22.51 -31.69 -3.53
CA THR A 448 22.85 -31.15 -4.86
C THR A 448 24.22 -30.49 -4.88
N ALA A 449 24.51 -29.57 -3.95
CA ALA A 449 25.80 -28.89 -3.87
C ALA A 449 26.94 -29.86 -3.55
N SER A 450 26.66 -30.89 -2.73
CA SER A 450 27.61 -31.96 -2.47
C SER A 450 27.86 -32.78 -3.73
N GLN A 451 26.83 -33.40 -4.31
CA GLN A 451 26.98 -34.26 -5.48
C GLN A 451 27.61 -33.52 -6.68
N GLY A 452 27.34 -32.22 -6.83
CA GLY A 452 27.94 -31.38 -7.87
C GLY A 452 29.39 -30.97 -7.66
N GLY A 453 30.03 -31.38 -6.54
CA GLY A 453 31.43 -31.09 -6.25
C GLY A 453 31.70 -29.73 -5.63
N PHE A 454 30.67 -28.91 -5.37
CA PHE A 454 30.84 -27.59 -4.75
C PHE A 454 31.17 -27.69 -3.26
N MET A 455 30.47 -28.53 -2.50
CA MET A 455 30.66 -28.58 -1.04
C MET A 455 30.95 -29.98 -0.53
N ALA A 456 31.94 -30.15 0.34
CA ALA A 456 32.18 -31.42 1.03
C ALA A 456 31.74 -31.35 2.51
N GLY A 457 31.46 -32.53 3.08
CA GLY A 457 31.34 -32.69 4.52
C GLY A 457 32.70 -32.68 5.21
N TYR A 458 32.67 -32.68 6.54
CA TYR A 458 33.81 -32.82 7.41
C TYR A 458 34.10 -34.29 7.74
N PRO A 459 35.33 -34.60 8.23
CA PRO A 459 35.62 -35.89 8.83
C PRO A 459 34.55 -36.32 9.84
N GLY A 460 34.22 -37.62 9.84
CA GLY A 460 33.13 -38.16 10.66
C GLY A 460 31.73 -38.08 10.01
N GLY A 461 31.64 -37.76 8.71
CA GLY A 461 30.39 -37.85 7.96
C GLY A 461 29.37 -36.76 8.31
N THR A 462 29.84 -35.57 8.73
CA THR A 462 28.98 -34.44 9.12
C THR A 462 29.07 -33.30 8.11
N PHE A 463 28.00 -32.55 7.90
CA PHE A 463 27.99 -31.37 7.03
C PHE A 463 28.15 -30.05 7.79
N LYS A 464 27.72 -30.01 9.06
CA LYS A 464 27.63 -28.83 9.93
C LYS A 464 26.78 -27.72 9.32
N PRO A 465 25.46 -27.94 9.09
CA PRO A 465 24.60 -27.04 8.32
C PRO A 465 24.48 -25.62 8.91
N GLU A 466 24.48 -25.50 10.24
CA GLU A 466 24.33 -24.22 10.94
C GLU A 466 25.66 -23.49 11.18
N GLN A 467 26.80 -24.13 10.92
CA GLN A 467 28.10 -23.48 11.06
C GLN A 467 28.21 -22.35 10.03
N LYS A 468 28.66 -21.18 10.48
CA LYS A 468 28.99 -20.05 9.61
C LYS A 468 30.16 -20.41 8.71
N ILE A 469 30.00 -20.21 7.40
CA ILE A 469 30.99 -20.65 6.43
C ILE A 469 32.19 -19.68 6.41
N PRO A 470 33.43 -20.16 6.58
CA PRO A 470 34.61 -19.34 6.37
C PRO A 470 34.68 -18.83 4.93
N ARG A 471 35.15 -17.60 4.74
CA ARG A 471 35.30 -16.94 3.44
C ARG A 471 36.14 -17.77 2.47
N VAL A 472 37.23 -18.38 2.93
CA VAL A 472 38.04 -19.29 2.12
C VAL A 472 37.28 -20.53 1.66
N GLN A 473 36.41 -21.10 2.51
CA GLN A 473 35.65 -22.28 2.13
C GLN A 473 34.59 -21.98 1.07
N ALA A 474 33.96 -20.80 1.11
CA ALA A 474 33.02 -20.39 0.06
C ALA A 474 33.71 -20.26 -1.31
N LEU A 475 34.91 -19.67 -1.35
CA LEU A 475 35.69 -19.52 -2.58
C LEU A 475 36.23 -20.86 -3.10
N VAL A 476 36.76 -21.71 -2.22
CA VAL A 476 37.18 -23.08 -2.57
C VAL A 476 36.01 -23.88 -3.12
N ALA A 477 34.83 -23.74 -2.52
CA ALA A 477 33.63 -24.44 -2.99
C ALA A 477 33.22 -24.04 -4.42
N ILE A 478 33.26 -22.73 -4.72
CA ILE A 478 32.99 -22.23 -6.07
C ILE A 478 34.06 -22.73 -7.04
N ALA A 479 35.34 -22.60 -6.70
CA ALA A 479 36.45 -23.02 -7.57
C ALA A 479 36.43 -24.52 -7.88
N ASN A 480 36.11 -25.36 -6.89
CA ASN A 480 36.03 -26.81 -7.06
C ASN A 480 34.79 -27.23 -7.86
N GLY A 481 33.62 -26.66 -7.54
CA GLY A 481 32.37 -26.98 -8.24
C GLY A 481 32.42 -26.61 -9.72
N LEU A 482 33.05 -25.48 -10.04
CA LEU A 482 33.28 -24.99 -11.41
C LEU A 482 34.58 -25.52 -12.04
N GLU A 483 35.28 -26.43 -11.37
CA GLU A 483 36.47 -27.13 -11.89
C GLU A 483 37.57 -26.18 -12.41
N PHE A 484 37.84 -25.11 -11.68
CA PHE A 484 38.88 -24.14 -12.05
C PHE A 484 40.30 -24.71 -12.04
N GLY A 485 40.51 -25.85 -11.38
CA GLY A 485 41.79 -26.50 -11.17
C GLY A 485 42.68 -25.76 -10.16
N GLU A 486 43.96 -26.14 -10.13
CA GLU A 486 44.97 -25.47 -9.31
C GLU A 486 45.54 -24.26 -10.06
N GLY A 487 45.45 -23.08 -9.45
CA GLY A 487 46.00 -21.85 -10.02
C GLY A 487 47.49 -21.65 -9.68
N ASN A 488 48.14 -20.74 -10.41
CA ASN A 488 49.50 -20.33 -10.09
C ASN A 488 49.54 -19.57 -8.75
N VAL A 489 50.04 -20.22 -7.70
CA VAL A 489 50.09 -19.68 -6.33
C VAL A 489 50.88 -18.38 -6.18
N SER A 490 51.79 -18.06 -7.12
CA SER A 490 52.48 -16.76 -7.12
C SER A 490 51.51 -15.57 -7.20
N ILE A 491 50.30 -15.78 -7.76
CA ILE A 491 49.25 -14.76 -7.83
C ILE A 491 48.77 -14.31 -6.44
N LEU A 492 48.91 -15.15 -5.41
CA LEU A 492 48.47 -14.89 -4.05
C LEU A 492 49.31 -13.82 -3.35
N SER A 493 50.51 -13.51 -3.88
CA SER A 493 51.36 -12.40 -3.39
C SER A 493 50.67 -11.04 -3.42
N ARG A 494 49.54 -10.90 -4.14
CA ARG A 494 48.69 -9.71 -4.10
C ARG A 494 47.98 -9.50 -2.76
N TYR A 495 47.88 -10.54 -1.92
CA TYR A 495 47.21 -10.47 -0.63
C TYR A 495 48.22 -10.30 0.50
N GLN A 496 48.03 -9.28 1.34
CA GLN A 496 48.90 -9.02 2.50
C GLN A 496 48.84 -10.14 3.54
N ASP A 497 47.70 -10.84 3.60
CA ASP A 497 47.42 -11.94 4.51
C ASP A 497 47.47 -13.31 3.81
N ALA A 498 48.23 -13.42 2.71
CA ALA A 498 48.37 -14.67 1.95
C ALA A 498 48.86 -15.85 2.81
N THR A 499 49.66 -15.58 3.85
CA THR A 499 50.14 -16.59 4.81
C THR A 499 49.03 -17.19 5.68
N ALA A 500 47.87 -16.51 5.80
CA ALA A 500 46.71 -17.02 6.53
C ALA A 500 45.86 -17.98 5.68
N ILE A 501 46.14 -18.11 4.37
CA ILE A 501 45.44 -19.05 3.49
C ILE A 501 45.88 -20.46 3.83
N PRO A 502 44.96 -21.36 4.22
CA PRO A 502 45.30 -22.76 4.46
C PRO A 502 45.93 -23.41 3.23
N SER A 503 46.95 -24.26 3.44
CA SER A 503 47.69 -24.92 2.35
C SER A 503 46.77 -25.66 1.37
N TYR A 504 45.74 -26.35 1.88
CA TYR A 504 44.74 -27.07 1.08
C TYR A 504 43.93 -26.18 0.13
N ALA A 505 43.82 -24.88 0.44
CA ALA A 505 43.02 -23.93 -0.33
C ALA A 505 43.87 -23.11 -1.32
N SER A 506 45.20 -23.15 -1.22
CA SER A 506 46.10 -22.23 -1.91
C SER A 506 45.87 -22.19 -3.42
N GLY A 507 45.88 -23.34 -4.11
CA GLY A 507 45.71 -23.33 -5.56
C GLY A 507 44.26 -23.08 -6.02
N SER A 508 43.23 -23.51 -5.27
CA SER A 508 41.83 -23.12 -5.57
C SER A 508 41.61 -21.61 -5.43
N ILE A 509 42.17 -20.99 -4.38
CA ILE A 509 42.10 -19.54 -4.19
C ILE A 509 42.92 -18.81 -5.27
N ALA A 510 44.08 -19.35 -5.67
CA ALA A 510 44.84 -18.80 -6.79
C ALA A 510 44.03 -18.85 -8.09
N ALA A 511 43.32 -19.94 -8.35
CA ALA A 511 42.48 -20.10 -9.53
C ALA A 511 41.26 -19.17 -9.53
N ALA A 512 40.57 -19.04 -8.39
CA ALA A 512 39.47 -18.09 -8.21
C ALA A 512 39.92 -16.63 -8.35
N THR A 513 41.13 -16.33 -7.84
CA THR A 513 41.77 -15.01 -7.95
C THR A 513 42.12 -14.67 -9.40
N ALA A 514 42.63 -15.63 -10.17
CA ALA A 514 42.97 -15.44 -11.58
C ALA A 514 41.72 -15.20 -12.46
N ARG A 515 40.57 -15.74 -12.04
CA ARG A 515 39.27 -15.62 -12.72
C ARG A 515 38.40 -14.48 -12.20
N ASN A 516 38.95 -13.58 -11.37
CA ASN A 516 38.23 -12.44 -10.79
C ASN A 516 36.98 -12.80 -9.95
N VAL A 517 36.88 -14.04 -9.46
CA VAL A 517 35.80 -14.46 -8.54
C VAL A 517 35.97 -13.86 -7.15
N VAL A 518 37.21 -13.59 -6.74
CA VAL A 518 37.51 -13.00 -5.43
C VAL A 518 37.22 -11.50 -5.45
N VAL A 519 36.21 -11.07 -4.70
CA VAL A 519 35.87 -9.66 -4.48
C VAL A 519 36.21 -9.24 -3.06
N ASN A 520 37.21 -8.37 -2.89
CA ASN A 520 37.63 -7.82 -1.60
C ASN A 520 37.18 -6.36 -1.48
N TYR A 521 36.49 -6.01 -0.38
CA TYR A 521 36.07 -4.66 -0.07
C TYR A 521 36.16 -4.40 1.45
N PRO A 522 36.54 -3.18 1.89
CA PRO A 522 37.08 -2.09 1.09
C PRO A 522 38.56 -2.28 0.73
N THR A 523 39.27 -3.13 1.48
CA THR A 523 40.71 -3.36 1.32
C THR A 523 40.98 -4.45 0.30
N VAL A 524 41.25 -4.04 -0.95
CA VAL A 524 41.33 -4.94 -2.12
C VAL A 524 42.42 -6.01 -1.98
N ASN A 525 43.53 -5.69 -1.30
CA ASN A 525 44.68 -6.58 -1.11
C ASN A 525 44.65 -7.37 0.21
N THR A 526 43.48 -7.55 0.84
CA THR A 526 43.32 -8.38 2.04
C THR A 526 42.16 -9.36 1.86
N LEU A 527 42.43 -10.65 2.01
CA LEU A 527 41.44 -11.71 1.76
C LEU A 527 40.58 -12.03 3.00
N ASN A 528 41.15 -11.96 4.20
CA ASN A 528 40.59 -12.43 5.47
C ASN A 528 40.05 -13.88 5.39
N PRO A 529 40.89 -14.87 5.01
CA PRO A 529 40.41 -16.19 4.59
C PRO A 529 39.64 -16.96 5.66
N ASN A 530 40.02 -16.79 6.93
CA ASN A 530 39.47 -17.57 8.04
C ASN A 530 38.28 -16.91 8.75
N ARG A 531 37.91 -15.68 8.37
CA ARG A 531 36.71 -15.00 8.86
C ARG A 531 35.45 -15.61 8.22
N GLU A 532 34.32 -15.51 8.91
CA GLU A 532 33.02 -15.89 8.37
C GLU A 532 32.64 -15.02 7.16
N ALA A 533 32.14 -15.65 6.10
CA ALA A 533 31.65 -14.95 4.92
C ALA A 533 30.30 -14.29 5.19
N THR A 534 30.20 -13.01 4.87
CA THR A 534 28.95 -12.26 4.91
C THR A 534 28.09 -12.53 3.68
N ARG A 535 26.80 -12.22 3.78
CA ARG A 535 25.83 -12.37 2.68
C ARG A 535 26.21 -11.55 1.46
N ALA A 536 26.74 -10.33 1.64
CA ALA A 536 27.24 -9.49 0.56
C ALA A 536 28.43 -10.11 -0.18
N GLU A 537 29.37 -10.70 0.55
CA GLU A 537 30.55 -11.34 -0.03
C GLU A 537 30.18 -12.59 -0.82
N VAL A 538 29.30 -13.43 -0.26
CA VAL A 538 28.78 -14.61 -0.97
C VAL A 538 28.04 -14.19 -2.25
N ALA A 539 27.21 -13.14 -2.19
CA ALA A 539 26.53 -12.62 -3.37
C ALA A 539 27.53 -12.14 -4.43
N ALA A 540 28.57 -11.41 -4.03
CA ALA A 540 29.60 -10.94 -4.95
C ALA A 540 30.37 -12.10 -5.60
N PHE A 541 30.79 -13.11 -4.83
CA PHE A 541 31.52 -14.26 -5.37
C PHE A 541 30.68 -15.07 -6.36
N VAL A 542 29.42 -15.34 -6.01
CA VAL A 542 28.51 -16.11 -6.86
C VAL A 542 28.19 -15.34 -8.13
N TYR A 543 27.96 -14.02 -8.04
CA TYR A 543 27.75 -13.19 -9.22
C TYR A 543 28.97 -13.21 -10.15
N GLN A 544 30.18 -12.98 -9.62
CA GLN A 544 31.40 -12.99 -10.44
C GLN A 544 31.66 -14.36 -11.10
N ALA A 545 31.24 -15.44 -10.46
CA ALA A 545 31.36 -16.78 -11.01
C ALA A 545 30.34 -17.09 -12.12
N LEU A 546 29.33 -16.24 -12.32
CA LEU A 546 28.29 -16.40 -13.34
C LEU A 546 28.53 -15.54 -14.61
N VAL A 547 29.48 -14.60 -14.58
CA VAL A 547 29.68 -13.59 -15.66
C VAL A 547 30.99 -13.73 -16.41
#